data_AF-A0A916YIQ0-F1
#
_entry.id   AF-A0A916YIQ0-F1
#
_cell.length_a   1.000
_cell.length_b   1.000
_cell.length_c   1.000
_cell.angle_alpha   90.00
_cell.angle_beta   90.00
_cell.angle_gamma   90.00
#
_symmetry.space_group_name_H-M   'P 1'
#
loop_
_entity.id
_entity.type
_entity.pdbx_description
1 polymer ?
#
loop_
_entity_poly.entity_id
_entity_poly.type
_entity_poly.pdbx_seq_one_letter_code
_entity_poly.pdbx_strand_id
1 'polypeptide(L)'
;MVFVLGFFYGFQKNPDNVVKTNFSDFKTIIKGILATFGSVLDSSAIAPAKHLDLAMAFGLFLLIFVCLFAYQVIFNKYNRAAFRLSQRTADLFLLACLAFIGITSVGITIARISYGIEILMTSKYKIYSVLSVVIFYLVAYNLLAERYKNNFIQLAIGLSIGFNFYTYLTVYHDIKYLNQERITDQFKQQYSDKSFPNGGIMKVLQQPEKTFYDSIIDDMWQVKDSSLNTLKVIPKSESYEITKTQNGVKFDFSDAASGLYFILKSDKNIYLYPSHIKPRGMKAYLERDFLINNQLKIDNFTAEISKLYIQSGKYRVGVIVVENNIKKISWSKQILDIQAIEKNRPKQNW
;
A
#
# COMPACT_ATOMS: atom_id res chain seq x y z
N MET A 1 8.87 4.53 -34.86
CA MET A 1 10.02 3.78 -34.31
C MET A 1 11.26 4.66 -34.13
N VAL A 2 11.65 5.46 -35.12
CA VAL A 2 12.80 6.41 -35.04
C VAL A 2 12.67 7.43 -33.89
N PHE A 3 11.47 7.97 -33.66
CA PHE A 3 11.23 8.92 -32.57
C PHE A 3 11.44 8.32 -31.17
N VAL A 4 11.07 7.04 -31.00
CA VAL A 4 11.26 6.31 -29.74
C VAL A 4 12.75 6.04 -29.51
N LEU A 5 13.48 5.62 -30.54
CA LEU A 5 14.93 5.38 -30.46
C LEU A 5 15.72 6.68 -30.21
N GLY A 6 15.30 7.79 -30.82
CA GLY A 6 15.89 9.12 -30.57
C GLY A 6 15.60 9.63 -29.16
N PHE A 7 14.38 9.44 -28.63
CA PHE A 7 14.01 9.86 -27.27
C PHE A 7 14.84 9.18 -26.18
N PHE A 8 15.27 7.94 -26.40
CA PHE A 8 16.11 7.19 -25.46
C PHE A 8 17.61 7.26 -25.76
N TYR A 9 18.03 8.00 -26.80
CA TYR A 9 19.44 8.16 -27.15
C TYR A 9 20.15 9.02 -26.10
N GLY A 10 21.10 8.43 -25.37
CA GLY A 10 21.84 9.10 -24.29
C GLY A 10 21.20 8.99 -22.89
N PHE A 11 20.10 8.24 -22.73
CA PHE A 11 19.49 8.00 -21.43
C PHE A 11 20.40 7.10 -20.57
N GLN A 12 21.10 7.68 -19.60
CA GLN A 12 21.85 6.91 -18.61
C GLN A 12 20.87 6.28 -17.62
N LYS A 13 20.92 4.95 -17.49
CA LYS A 13 20.15 4.25 -16.45
C LYS A 13 20.52 4.82 -15.08
N ASN A 14 19.51 5.10 -14.27
CA ASN A 14 19.70 5.54 -12.89
C ASN A 14 20.70 4.60 -12.18
N PRO A 15 21.76 5.10 -11.51
CA PRO A 15 22.72 4.28 -10.79
C PRO A 15 22.10 3.35 -9.74
N ASP A 16 20.84 3.52 -9.33
CA ASP A 16 20.13 2.56 -8.46
C ASP A 16 19.64 1.29 -9.21
N ASN A 17 19.73 1.24 -10.54
CA ASN A 17 19.33 0.10 -11.37
C ASN A 17 20.46 -0.90 -11.63
N VAL A 18 21.47 -0.99 -10.75
CA VAL A 18 22.61 -1.92 -10.92
C VAL A 18 22.21 -3.38 -10.76
N VAL A 19 21.01 -3.68 -10.22
CA VAL A 19 20.61 -5.06 -9.99
C VAL A 19 20.19 -5.71 -11.30
N LYS A 20 21.16 -6.37 -11.94
CA LYS A 20 20.92 -7.23 -13.10
C LYS A 20 20.15 -8.46 -12.64
N THR A 21 19.08 -8.80 -13.35
CA THR A 21 18.35 -10.05 -13.14
C THR A 21 19.31 -11.22 -13.32
N ASN A 22 19.56 -11.98 -12.25
CA ASN A 22 20.35 -13.19 -12.32
C ASN A 22 19.47 -14.31 -12.90
N PHE A 23 19.59 -14.55 -14.21
CA PHE A 23 18.85 -15.61 -14.89
C PHE A 23 19.19 -17.03 -14.42
N SER A 24 20.31 -17.19 -13.69
CA SER A 24 20.71 -18.47 -13.11
C SER A 24 19.87 -18.85 -11.88
N ASP A 25 19.19 -17.90 -11.24
CA ASP A 25 18.29 -18.17 -10.11
C ASP A 25 16.84 -18.41 -10.57
N PHE A 26 16.65 -19.55 -11.22
CA PHE A 26 15.35 -19.96 -11.75
C PHE A 26 14.28 -20.11 -10.65
N LYS A 27 14.68 -20.45 -9.41
CA LYS A 27 13.78 -20.59 -8.27
C LYS A 27 13.12 -19.25 -7.93
N THR A 28 13.89 -18.17 -7.93
CA THR A 28 13.38 -16.83 -7.66
C THR A 28 12.47 -16.33 -8.78
N ILE A 29 12.77 -16.67 -10.04
CA ILE A 29 11.88 -16.38 -11.17
C ILE A 29 10.53 -17.10 -11.03
N ILE A 30 10.52 -18.40 -10.72
CA ILE A 30 9.27 -19.16 -10.49
C ILE A 30 8.47 -18.53 -9.35
N LYS A 31 9.12 -18.25 -8.21
CA LYS A 31 8.45 -17.59 -7.08
C LYS A 31 7.83 -16.26 -7.48
N GLY A 32 8.55 -15.45 -8.26
CA GLY A 32 8.05 -14.18 -8.78
C GLY A 32 6.83 -14.34 -9.68
N ILE A 33 6.83 -15.34 -10.57
CA ILE A 33 5.67 -15.66 -11.42
C ILE A 33 4.48 -16.05 -10.56
N LEU A 34 4.65 -16.99 -9.62
CA LEU A 34 3.60 -17.44 -8.71
C LEU A 34 3.04 -16.28 -7.88
N ALA A 35 3.91 -15.45 -7.31
CA ALA A 35 3.52 -14.28 -6.54
C ALA A 35 2.75 -13.27 -7.40
N THR A 36 3.18 -13.02 -8.65
CA THR A 36 2.50 -12.10 -9.58
C THR A 36 1.10 -12.60 -9.95
N PHE A 37 0.93 -13.90 -10.17
CA PHE A 37 -0.38 -14.46 -10.49
C PHE A 37 -1.34 -14.47 -9.31
N GLY A 38 -0.84 -14.68 -8.09
CA GLY A 38 -1.68 -14.80 -6.90
C GLY A 38 -1.71 -13.58 -5.98
N SER A 39 -1.12 -12.44 -6.39
CA SER A 39 -1.03 -11.22 -5.58
C SER A 39 -2.38 -10.61 -5.16
N VAL A 40 -3.50 -11.09 -5.71
CA VAL A 40 -4.85 -10.79 -5.21
C VAL A 40 -4.99 -11.17 -3.73
N LEU A 41 -4.36 -12.25 -3.27
CA LEU A 41 -4.40 -12.69 -1.86
C LEU A 41 -3.20 -12.20 -1.02
N ASP A 42 -2.52 -11.15 -1.48
CA ASP A 42 -1.37 -10.55 -0.78
C ASP A 42 -1.76 -9.84 0.54
N SER A 43 -3.03 -9.49 0.75
CA SER A 43 -3.48 -8.97 2.05
C SER A 43 -3.96 -10.10 2.94
N SER A 44 -3.24 -10.42 4.02
CA SER A 44 -3.68 -11.41 5.02
C SER A 44 -3.68 -10.85 6.44
N ALA A 45 -4.85 -10.75 7.06
CA ALA A 45 -4.99 -10.38 8.47
C ALA A 45 -4.78 -11.58 9.41
N ILE A 46 -5.02 -12.81 8.93
CA ILE A 46 -4.91 -14.03 9.74
C ILE A 46 -3.44 -14.43 9.89
N ALA A 47 -2.66 -14.30 8.82
CA ALA A 47 -1.23 -14.62 8.83
C ALA A 47 -0.43 -13.57 8.05
N PRO A 48 -0.23 -12.36 8.62
CA PRO A 48 0.51 -11.28 7.96
C PRO A 48 1.92 -11.72 7.56
N ALA A 49 2.60 -12.56 8.36
CA ALA A 49 3.94 -13.04 8.04
C ALA A 49 3.99 -14.06 6.88
N LYS A 50 2.84 -14.63 6.48
CA LYS A 50 2.70 -15.64 5.42
C LYS A 50 1.92 -15.16 4.20
N HIS A 51 1.73 -13.85 4.09
CA HIS A 51 0.96 -13.26 3.00
C HIS A 51 1.54 -13.62 1.61
N LEU A 52 2.87 -13.58 1.48
CA LEU A 52 3.59 -13.98 0.28
C LEU A 52 3.39 -15.47 -0.05
N ASP A 53 3.42 -16.35 0.96
CA ASP A 53 3.18 -17.78 0.76
C ASP A 53 1.74 -18.06 0.30
N LEU A 54 0.76 -17.34 0.87
CA LEU A 54 -0.64 -17.45 0.46
C LEU A 54 -0.84 -16.98 -0.99
N ALA A 55 -0.23 -15.86 -1.37
CA ALA A 55 -0.24 -15.36 -2.74
C ALA A 55 0.40 -16.38 -3.70
N MET A 56 1.58 -16.92 -3.37
CA MET A 56 2.23 -17.94 -4.21
C MET A 56 1.40 -19.21 -4.34
N ALA A 57 0.77 -19.68 -3.25
CA ALA A 57 -0.08 -20.88 -3.28
C ALA A 57 -1.31 -20.67 -4.18
N PHE A 58 -1.93 -19.49 -4.12
CA PHE A 58 -3.06 -19.16 -4.99
C PHE A 58 -2.62 -18.97 -6.44
N GLY A 59 -1.45 -18.37 -6.68
CA GLY A 59 -0.86 -18.27 -8.01
C GLY A 59 -0.56 -19.65 -8.62
N LEU A 60 -0.07 -20.59 -7.82
CA LEU A 60 0.14 -21.98 -8.25
C LEU A 60 -1.18 -22.66 -8.61
N PHE A 61 -2.21 -22.49 -7.79
CA PHE A 61 -3.56 -22.99 -8.09
C PHE A 61 -4.08 -22.44 -9.42
N LEU A 62 -3.98 -21.13 -9.66
CA LEU A 62 -4.39 -20.52 -10.92
C LEU A 62 -3.57 -21.04 -12.11
N LEU A 63 -2.25 -21.21 -11.95
CA LEU A 63 -1.39 -21.71 -13.01
C LEU A 63 -1.74 -23.15 -13.40
N ILE A 64 -1.96 -24.04 -12.41
CA ILE A 64 -2.42 -25.41 -12.66
C ILE A 64 -3.76 -25.39 -13.41
N PHE A 65 -4.71 -24.57 -12.97
CA PHE A 65 -6.00 -24.43 -13.63
C PHE A 65 -5.85 -23.98 -15.09
N VAL A 66 -5.02 -22.97 -15.35
CA VAL A 66 -4.74 -22.46 -16.70
C VAL A 66 -4.13 -23.56 -17.58
N CYS A 67 -3.16 -24.33 -17.07
CA CYS A 67 -2.56 -25.44 -17.79
C CYS A 67 -3.60 -26.53 -18.13
N LEU A 68 -4.47 -26.88 -17.18
CA LEU A 68 -5.54 -27.86 -17.40
C LEU A 68 -6.57 -27.37 -18.42
N PHE A 69 -6.97 -26.10 -18.35
CA PHE A 69 -7.88 -25.50 -19.32
C PHE A 69 -7.26 -25.45 -20.72
N ALA A 70 -6.01 -25.00 -20.83
CA ALA A 70 -5.28 -24.99 -22.10
C ALA A 70 -5.19 -26.39 -22.70
N TYR A 71 -4.84 -27.39 -21.89
CA TYR A 71 -4.83 -28.79 -22.31
C TYR A 71 -6.21 -29.26 -22.81
N GLN A 72 -7.28 -28.94 -22.08
CA GLN A 72 -8.64 -29.33 -22.45
C GLN A 72 -9.09 -28.68 -23.78
N VAL A 73 -8.78 -27.39 -23.98
CA VAL A 73 -9.12 -26.66 -25.21
C VAL A 73 -8.33 -27.22 -26.40
N ILE A 74 -7.02 -27.40 -26.25
CA ILE A 74 -6.13 -27.83 -27.35
C ILE A 74 -6.37 -29.30 -27.73
N PHE A 75 -6.46 -30.22 -26.76
CA PHE A 75 -6.45 -31.66 -27.05
C PHE A 75 -7.84 -32.32 -26.98
N ASN A 76 -8.68 -31.94 -26.00
CA ASN A 76 -9.93 -32.67 -25.74
C ASN A 76 -11.14 -32.12 -26.50
N LYS A 77 -11.23 -30.80 -26.66
CA LYS A 77 -12.37 -30.15 -27.33
C LYS A 77 -12.21 -30.06 -28.85
N TYR A 78 -10.97 -29.97 -29.34
CA TYR A 78 -10.67 -29.81 -30.76
C TYR A 78 -10.78 -31.10 -31.58
N ASN A 79 -10.63 -32.28 -30.95
CA ASN A 79 -10.73 -33.58 -31.62
C ASN A 79 -12.17 -34.15 -31.73
N ARG A 80 -13.18 -33.50 -31.14
CA ARG A 80 -14.58 -33.95 -31.24
C ARG A 80 -15.36 -33.08 -32.23
N ALA A 81 -15.72 -33.65 -33.38
CA ALA A 81 -16.44 -33.01 -34.48
C ALA A 81 -17.83 -32.42 -34.12
N ALA A 82 -18.34 -32.65 -32.91
CA ALA A 82 -19.68 -32.24 -32.46
C ALA A 82 -19.72 -30.92 -31.66
N PHE A 83 -18.60 -30.19 -31.53
CA PHE A 83 -18.55 -28.97 -30.70
C PHE A 83 -19.11 -27.74 -31.45
N ARG A 84 -20.06 -27.02 -30.84
CA ARG A 84 -20.70 -25.84 -31.44
C ARG A 84 -19.68 -24.72 -31.71
N LEU A 85 -19.68 -24.18 -32.94
CA LEU A 85 -18.70 -23.17 -33.41
C LEU A 85 -18.57 -21.94 -32.47
N SER A 86 -19.69 -21.49 -31.89
CA SER A 86 -19.72 -20.35 -30.96
C SER A 86 -19.05 -20.63 -29.61
N GLN A 87 -19.10 -21.86 -29.09
CA GLN A 87 -18.39 -22.21 -27.85
C GLN A 87 -16.88 -22.30 -28.11
N ARG A 88 -16.49 -22.74 -29.31
CA ARG A 88 -15.09 -22.81 -29.73
C ARG A 88 -14.43 -21.43 -29.79
N THR A 89 -15.11 -20.42 -30.35
CA THR A 89 -14.55 -19.07 -30.45
C THR A 89 -14.37 -18.41 -29.07
N ALA A 90 -15.32 -18.61 -28.16
CA ALA A 90 -15.23 -18.11 -26.79
C ALA A 90 -14.07 -18.77 -26.01
N ASP A 91 -13.91 -20.09 -26.11
CA ASP A 91 -12.83 -20.82 -25.44
C ASP A 91 -11.43 -20.39 -25.95
N LEU A 92 -11.29 -20.17 -27.26
CA LEU A 92 -10.04 -19.68 -27.85
C LEU A 92 -9.73 -18.25 -27.45
N PHE A 93 -10.75 -17.39 -27.37
CA PHE A 93 -10.58 -16.02 -26.88
C PHE A 93 -10.06 -16.02 -25.44
N LEU A 94 -10.68 -16.80 -24.54
CA LEU A 94 -10.23 -16.92 -23.15
C LEU A 94 -8.80 -17.49 -23.05
N LEU A 95 -8.46 -18.48 -23.89
CA LEU A 95 -7.10 -19.02 -23.96
C LEU A 95 -6.09 -17.95 -24.43
N ALA A 96 -6.45 -17.14 -25.43
CA ALA A 96 -5.61 -16.04 -25.89
C ALA A 96 -5.40 -14.97 -24.80
N CYS A 97 -6.45 -14.63 -24.05
CA CYS A 97 -6.34 -13.74 -22.90
C CYS A 97 -5.40 -14.29 -21.81
N LEU A 98 -5.51 -15.60 -21.50
CA LEU A 98 -4.61 -16.25 -20.55
C LEU A 98 -3.16 -16.27 -21.03
N ALA A 99 -2.92 -16.56 -22.30
CA ALA A 99 -1.59 -16.51 -22.89
C ALA A 99 -1.00 -15.09 -22.82
N PHE A 100 -1.79 -14.07 -23.16
CA PHE A 100 -1.39 -12.67 -23.08
C PHE A 100 -0.99 -12.26 -21.66
N ILE A 101 -1.81 -12.60 -20.67
CA ILE A 101 -1.49 -12.33 -19.26
C ILE A 101 -0.26 -13.12 -18.82
N GLY A 102 -0.13 -14.38 -19.20
CA GLY A 102 1.04 -15.20 -18.86
C GLY A 102 2.34 -14.63 -19.40
N ILE A 103 2.38 -14.27 -20.69
CA ILE A 103 3.55 -13.65 -21.31
C ILE A 103 3.90 -12.32 -20.61
N THR A 104 2.88 -11.50 -20.33
CA THR A 104 3.08 -10.20 -19.67
C THR A 104 3.58 -10.35 -18.23
N SER A 105 3.01 -11.27 -17.45
CA SER A 105 3.44 -11.58 -16.08
C SER A 105 4.87 -12.11 -16.02
N VAL A 106 5.27 -12.96 -16.98
CA VAL A 106 6.65 -13.43 -17.12
C VAL A 106 7.59 -12.27 -17.44
N GLY A 107 7.21 -11.41 -18.40
CA GLY A 107 8.00 -10.22 -18.76
C GLY A 107 8.21 -9.27 -17.57
N ILE A 108 7.14 -8.99 -16.81
CA ILE A 108 7.21 -8.15 -15.60
C ILE A 108 8.12 -8.79 -14.54
N THR A 109 7.96 -10.09 -14.29
CA THR A 109 8.78 -10.82 -13.33
C THR A 109 10.25 -10.70 -13.71
N ILE A 110 10.63 -11.07 -14.94
CA ILE A 110 12.02 -11.00 -15.40
C ILE A 110 12.59 -9.58 -15.29
N ALA A 111 11.78 -8.56 -15.63
CA ALA A 111 12.23 -7.17 -15.61
C ALA A 111 12.37 -6.56 -14.20
N ARG A 112 11.70 -7.12 -13.19
CA ARG A 112 11.57 -6.48 -11.87
C ARG A 112 11.96 -7.34 -10.68
N ILE A 113 12.15 -8.65 -10.86
CA ILE A 113 12.53 -9.57 -9.78
C ILE A 113 13.85 -9.19 -9.11
N SER A 114 14.75 -8.51 -9.84
CA SER A 114 16.04 -8.06 -9.30
C SER A 114 15.90 -7.06 -8.15
N TYR A 115 14.77 -6.35 -8.05
CA TYR A 115 14.53 -5.43 -6.94
C TYR A 115 13.88 -6.09 -5.72
N GLY A 116 13.51 -7.38 -5.80
CA GLY A 116 12.78 -8.10 -4.75
C GLY A 116 11.39 -8.57 -5.21
N ILE A 117 10.88 -9.64 -4.60
CA ILE A 117 9.55 -10.21 -4.92
C ILE A 117 8.45 -9.25 -4.43
N GLU A 118 8.71 -8.50 -3.37
CA GLU A 118 7.80 -7.52 -2.77
C GLU A 118 7.38 -6.46 -3.79
N ILE A 119 8.28 -6.09 -4.71
CA ILE A 119 7.97 -5.12 -5.77
C ILE A 119 6.98 -5.66 -6.79
N LEU A 120 6.98 -6.97 -7.04
CA LEU A 120 5.99 -7.62 -7.90
C LEU A 120 4.60 -7.61 -7.27
N MET A 121 4.51 -7.51 -5.95
CA MET A 121 3.26 -7.39 -5.21
C MET A 121 2.77 -5.95 -5.07
N THR A 122 3.43 -4.97 -5.69
CA THR A 122 2.94 -3.58 -5.67
C THR A 122 1.68 -3.40 -6.52
N SER A 123 0.83 -2.43 -6.17
CA SER A 123 -0.48 -2.17 -6.80
C SER A 123 -0.43 -2.15 -8.34
N LYS A 124 0.60 -1.54 -8.94
CA LYS A 124 0.79 -1.45 -10.39
C LYS A 124 0.82 -2.80 -11.13
N TYR A 125 1.23 -3.89 -10.46
CA TYR A 125 1.30 -5.22 -11.07
C TYR A 125 0.17 -6.14 -10.59
N LYS A 126 -0.53 -5.79 -9.50
CA LYS A 126 -1.67 -6.59 -9.01
C LYS A 126 -2.81 -6.73 -10.02
N ILE A 127 -2.93 -5.79 -10.97
CA ILE A 127 -3.95 -5.84 -12.03
C ILE A 127 -3.92 -7.15 -12.82
N TYR A 128 -2.74 -7.73 -13.06
CA TYR A 128 -2.61 -8.99 -13.80
C TYR A 128 -3.15 -10.19 -13.01
N SER A 129 -2.96 -10.19 -11.69
CA SER A 129 -3.58 -11.18 -10.79
C SER A 129 -5.10 -11.06 -10.80
N VAL A 130 -5.64 -9.84 -10.70
CA VAL A 130 -7.09 -9.59 -10.75
C VAL A 130 -7.69 -10.08 -12.07
N LEU A 131 -7.07 -9.74 -13.21
CA LEU A 131 -7.52 -10.22 -14.51
C LEU A 131 -7.45 -11.75 -14.63
N SER A 132 -6.43 -12.38 -14.04
CA SER A 132 -6.32 -13.84 -13.99
C SER A 132 -7.50 -14.48 -13.23
N VAL A 133 -7.92 -13.88 -12.12
CA VAL A 133 -9.09 -14.34 -11.34
C VAL A 133 -10.40 -14.15 -12.12
N VAL A 134 -10.55 -13.03 -12.84
CA VAL A 134 -11.74 -12.78 -13.68
C VAL A 134 -11.84 -13.83 -14.79
N ILE A 135 -10.73 -14.12 -15.48
CA ILE A 135 -10.73 -15.15 -16.53
C ILE A 135 -10.96 -16.54 -15.93
N PHE A 136 -10.33 -16.86 -14.80
CA PHE A 136 -10.60 -18.09 -14.06
C PHE A 136 -12.10 -18.27 -13.79
N TYR A 137 -12.78 -17.21 -13.31
CA TYR A 137 -14.22 -17.23 -13.06
C TYR A 137 -15.01 -17.53 -14.35
N LEU A 138 -14.71 -16.83 -15.45
CA LEU A 138 -15.40 -17.03 -16.74
C LEU A 138 -15.20 -18.44 -17.29
N VAL A 139 -13.96 -18.96 -17.21
CA VAL A 139 -13.64 -20.32 -17.63
C VAL A 139 -14.38 -21.35 -16.77
N ALA A 140 -14.32 -21.21 -15.45
CA ALA A 140 -15.01 -22.12 -14.52
C ALA A 140 -16.53 -22.13 -14.76
N TYR A 141 -17.12 -20.96 -15.00
CA TYR A 141 -18.54 -20.84 -15.34
C TYR A 141 -18.91 -21.54 -16.66
N ASN A 142 -18.08 -21.39 -17.70
CA ASN A 142 -18.29 -22.02 -19.00
C ASN A 142 -18.12 -23.53 -18.99
N LEU A 143 -17.26 -24.06 -18.10
CA LEU A 143 -17.04 -25.50 -17.96
C LEU A 143 -18.11 -26.19 -17.09
N LEU A 144 -18.86 -25.42 -16.29
CA LEU A 144 -19.88 -25.96 -15.40
C LEU A 144 -21.13 -26.43 -16.15
N ALA A 145 -21.71 -27.55 -15.72
CA ALA A 145 -23.02 -28.00 -16.21
C ALA A 145 -24.11 -26.98 -15.82
N GLU A 146 -25.12 -26.81 -16.68
CA GLU A 146 -26.17 -25.79 -16.54
C GLU A 146 -26.84 -25.80 -15.15
N ARG A 147 -27.09 -27.00 -14.61
CA ARG A 147 -27.70 -27.20 -13.28
C ARG A 147 -26.93 -26.57 -12.11
N TYR A 148 -25.61 -26.39 -12.25
CA TYR A 148 -24.76 -25.85 -11.19
C TYR A 148 -24.41 -24.37 -11.38
N LYS A 149 -24.69 -23.79 -12.55
CA LYS A 149 -24.29 -22.42 -12.88
C LYS A 149 -24.89 -21.40 -11.92
N ASN A 150 -26.17 -21.54 -11.58
CA ASN A 150 -26.83 -20.64 -10.65
C ASN A 150 -26.18 -20.68 -9.25
N ASN A 151 -25.92 -21.89 -8.73
CA ASN A 151 -25.26 -22.06 -7.44
C ASN A 151 -23.82 -21.52 -7.46
N PHE A 152 -23.11 -21.66 -8.57
CA PHE A 152 -21.77 -21.11 -8.73
C PHE A 152 -21.77 -19.58 -8.76
N ILE A 153 -22.73 -18.95 -9.45
CA ILE A 153 -22.90 -17.49 -9.41
C ILE A 153 -23.17 -17.02 -7.98
N GLN A 154 -24.10 -17.66 -7.27
CA GLN A 154 -24.42 -17.32 -5.88
C GLN A 154 -23.20 -17.46 -4.97
N LEU A 155 -22.44 -18.55 -5.12
CA LEU A 155 -21.19 -18.76 -4.38
C LEU A 155 -20.16 -17.68 -4.71
N ALA A 156 -19.97 -17.34 -5.99
CA ALA A 156 -19.02 -16.32 -6.42
C ALA A 156 -19.38 -14.92 -5.90
N ILE A 157 -20.67 -14.58 -5.87
CA ILE A 157 -21.17 -13.32 -5.26
C ILE A 157 -20.88 -13.33 -3.77
N GLY A 158 -21.23 -14.42 -3.06
CA GLY A 158 -20.97 -14.55 -1.62
C GLY A 158 -19.48 -14.44 -1.28
N LEU A 159 -18.62 -15.12 -2.04
CA LEU A 159 -17.16 -15.03 -1.90
C LEU A 159 -16.65 -13.63 -2.24
N SER A 160 -17.21 -12.95 -3.24
CA SER A 160 -16.81 -11.59 -3.60
C SER A 160 -17.14 -10.60 -2.48
N ILE A 161 -18.35 -10.66 -1.92
CA ILE A 161 -18.75 -9.81 -0.78
C ILE A 161 -17.85 -10.10 0.43
N GLY A 162 -17.68 -11.38 0.77
CA GLY A 162 -16.83 -11.79 1.88
C GLY A 162 -15.36 -11.38 1.71
N PHE A 163 -14.83 -11.51 0.49
CA PHE A 163 -13.46 -11.11 0.16
C PHE A 163 -13.29 -9.58 0.21
N ASN A 164 -14.20 -8.81 -0.37
CA ASN A 164 -14.16 -7.34 -0.29
C ASN A 164 -14.23 -6.85 1.15
N PHE A 165 -15.14 -7.42 1.94
CA PHE A 165 -15.24 -7.10 3.37
C PHE A 165 -13.94 -7.46 4.11
N TYR A 166 -13.38 -8.64 3.85
CA TYR A 166 -12.10 -9.06 4.43
C TYR A 166 -10.95 -8.10 4.06
N THR A 167 -10.78 -7.79 2.77
CA THR A 167 -9.74 -6.86 2.29
C THR A 167 -9.92 -5.46 2.87
N TYR A 168 -11.16 -4.98 3.02
CA TYR A 168 -11.42 -3.72 3.70
C TYR A 168 -10.86 -3.74 5.12
N LEU A 169 -11.18 -4.78 5.92
CA LEU A 169 -10.69 -4.88 7.30
C LEU A 169 -9.16 -5.02 7.39
N THR A 170 -8.54 -5.73 6.44
CA THR A 170 -7.09 -5.97 6.47
C THR A 170 -6.29 -4.71 6.13
N VAL A 171 -6.72 -3.97 5.11
CA VAL A 171 -5.98 -2.81 4.56
C VAL A 171 -6.42 -1.47 5.17
N TYR A 172 -7.49 -1.44 5.98
CA TYR A 172 -8.01 -0.22 6.59
C TYR A 172 -6.94 0.64 7.27
N HIS A 173 -6.09 0.03 8.09
CA HIS A 173 -5.04 0.74 8.83
C HIS A 173 -3.97 1.35 7.90
N ASP A 174 -3.60 0.66 6.83
CA ASP A 174 -2.64 1.14 5.83
C ASP A 174 -3.21 2.32 5.04
N ILE A 175 -4.49 2.24 4.64
CA ILE A 175 -5.18 3.35 3.96
C ILE A 175 -5.25 4.57 4.88
N LYS A 176 -5.57 4.35 6.16
CA LYS A 176 -5.64 5.43 7.14
C LYS A 176 -4.28 6.08 7.35
N TYR A 177 -3.22 5.27 7.50
CA TYR A 177 -1.85 5.76 7.59
C TYR A 177 -1.44 6.54 6.34
N LEU A 178 -1.72 6.00 5.14
CA LEU A 178 -1.44 6.67 3.87
C LEU A 178 -2.12 8.04 3.79
N ASN A 179 -3.38 8.14 4.22
CA ASN A 179 -4.06 9.43 4.26
C ASN A 179 -3.36 10.42 5.20
N GLN A 180 -3.02 9.99 6.41
CA GLN A 180 -2.28 10.84 7.35
C GLN A 180 -0.91 11.23 6.80
N GLU A 181 -0.20 10.30 6.17
CA GLU A 181 1.09 10.54 5.53
C GLU A 181 0.97 11.65 4.48
N ARG A 182 -0.02 11.58 3.58
CA ARG A 182 -0.27 12.63 2.57
C ARG A 182 -0.54 13.99 3.19
N ILE A 183 -1.36 14.04 4.25
CA ILE A 183 -1.64 15.28 4.98
C ILE A 183 -0.34 15.85 5.58
N THR A 184 0.49 15.00 6.20
CA THR A 184 1.76 15.45 6.79
C THR A 184 2.82 15.81 5.75
N ASP A 185 2.81 15.18 4.59
CA ASP A 185 3.71 15.53 3.49
C ASP A 185 3.34 16.89 2.89
N GLN A 186 2.04 17.18 2.75
CA GLN A 186 1.58 18.52 2.41
C GLN A 186 2.04 19.54 3.45
N PHE A 187 1.89 19.24 4.75
CA PHE A 187 2.36 20.11 5.83
C PHE A 187 3.87 20.39 5.72
N LYS A 188 4.68 19.34 5.48
CA LYS A 188 6.12 19.50 5.32
C LYS A 188 6.47 20.40 4.16
N GLN A 189 5.80 20.25 3.01
CA GLN A 189 6.02 21.10 1.83
C GLN A 189 5.67 22.57 2.11
N GLN A 190 4.62 22.83 2.89
CA GLN A 190 4.19 24.20 3.18
C GLN A 190 5.01 24.89 4.28
N TYR A 191 5.32 24.19 5.38
CA TYR A 191 5.80 24.81 6.61
C TYR A 191 7.22 24.38 7.02
N SER A 192 7.67 23.19 6.63
CA SER A 192 8.96 22.64 7.09
C SER A 192 10.07 22.80 6.06
N ASP A 193 9.78 22.49 4.79
CA ASP A 193 10.78 22.42 3.72
C ASP A 193 10.67 23.63 2.78
N LYS A 194 11.57 24.58 2.97
CA LYS A 194 11.66 25.79 2.12
C LYS A 194 12.37 25.55 0.79
N SER A 195 12.79 24.32 0.49
CA SER A 195 13.52 24.01 -0.76
C SER A 195 12.62 23.87 -1.98
N PHE A 196 11.30 23.79 -1.81
CA PHE A 196 10.37 23.67 -2.92
C PHE A 196 10.28 24.97 -3.74
N PRO A 197 10.23 24.89 -5.09
CA PRO A 197 10.16 26.07 -5.94
C PRO A 197 8.82 26.82 -5.78
N ASN A 198 8.87 28.07 -5.33
CA ASN A 198 7.68 28.88 -5.05
C ASN A 198 7.14 29.67 -6.26
N GLY A 199 7.60 29.37 -7.48
CA GLY A 199 7.32 30.14 -8.70
C GLY A 199 6.74 29.32 -9.86
N GLY A 200 6.15 30.00 -10.83
CA GLY A 200 5.68 29.42 -12.09
C GLY A 200 4.56 28.39 -11.94
N ILE A 201 4.54 27.40 -12.83
CA ILE A 201 3.53 26.32 -12.84
C ILE A 201 3.59 25.48 -11.56
N MET A 202 4.76 25.38 -10.94
CA MET A 202 4.96 24.61 -9.71
C MET A 202 4.14 25.17 -8.55
N LYS A 203 3.99 26.49 -8.46
CA LYS A 203 3.12 27.15 -7.47
C LYS A 203 1.64 26.76 -7.63
N VAL A 204 1.19 26.54 -8.86
CA VAL A 204 -0.19 26.11 -9.16
C VAL A 204 -0.37 24.64 -8.83
N LEU A 205 0.61 23.80 -9.19
CA LEU A 205 0.60 22.37 -8.90
C LEU A 205 0.77 22.05 -7.40
N GLN A 206 1.35 22.98 -6.64
CA GLN A 206 1.57 22.86 -5.19
C GLN A 206 0.49 23.57 -4.37
N GLN A 207 -0.65 23.95 -4.97
CA GLN A 207 -1.73 24.55 -4.20
C GLN A 207 -2.23 23.56 -3.13
N PRO A 208 -2.03 23.88 -1.85
CA PRO A 208 -2.33 22.95 -0.77
C PRO A 208 -3.85 22.88 -0.57
N GLU A 209 -4.35 21.68 -0.30
CA GLU A 209 -5.74 21.49 0.11
C GLU A 209 -5.93 22.01 1.54
N LYS A 210 -7.09 22.61 1.86
CA LYS A 210 -7.37 23.03 3.23
C LYS A 210 -7.45 21.80 4.14
N THR A 211 -6.73 21.82 5.25
CA THR A 211 -6.68 20.70 6.20
C THR A 211 -6.80 21.16 7.64
N PHE A 212 -6.83 20.21 8.59
CA PHE A 212 -7.07 20.52 10.00
C PHE A 212 -6.01 21.45 10.61
N TYR A 213 -4.74 21.34 10.17
CA TYR A 213 -3.64 22.08 10.77
C TYR A 213 -3.69 23.57 10.45
N ASP A 214 -4.32 23.97 9.34
CA ASP A 214 -4.45 25.39 8.97
C ASP A 214 -5.19 26.19 10.05
N SER A 215 -6.13 25.54 10.76
CA SER A 215 -6.89 26.16 11.85
C SER A 215 -6.18 26.21 13.20
N ILE A 216 -5.05 25.52 13.35
CA ILE A 216 -4.33 25.38 14.63
C ILE A 216 -2.84 25.70 14.51
N ILE A 217 -2.37 26.18 13.36
CA ILE A 217 -0.93 26.39 13.09
C ILE A 217 -0.31 27.34 14.10
N ASP A 218 -1.01 28.41 14.49
CA ASP A 218 -0.52 29.37 15.49
C ASP A 218 -0.39 28.73 16.87
N ASP A 219 -1.35 27.87 17.26
CA ASP A 219 -1.28 27.10 18.50
C ASP A 219 -0.17 26.04 18.47
N MET A 220 0.17 25.51 17.29
CA MET A 220 1.29 24.58 17.13
C MET A 220 2.65 25.25 17.41
N TRP A 221 2.77 26.57 17.24
CA TRP A 221 3.97 27.31 17.64
C TRP A 221 4.03 27.60 19.14
N GLN A 222 2.87 27.62 19.80
CA GLN A 222 2.73 27.92 21.22
C GLN A 222 2.81 26.63 22.06
N VAL A 223 3.89 26.49 22.83
CA VAL A 223 4.00 25.39 23.78
C VAL A 223 3.25 25.74 25.07
N LYS A 224 1.93 25.53 25.06
CA LYS A 224 1.06 25.63 26.23
C LYS A 224 1.10 24.32 27.04
N ASP A 225 0.95 24.44 28.36
CA ASP A 225 0.90 23.40 29.40
C ASP A 225 1.23 21.94 29.00
N SER A 226 2.28 21.39 29.61
CA SER A 226 2.69 20.00 29.42
C SER A 226 1.78 19.01 30.16
N SER A 227 0.57 18.79 29.65
CA SER A 227 -0.38 17.81 30.19
C SER A 227 -0.19 16.40 29.60
N LEU A 228 0.73 16.23 28.64
CA LEU A 228 0.95 14.93 28.01
C LEU A 228 1.83 14.06 28.91
N ASN A 229 1.27 12.95 29.39
CA ASN A 229 2.02 11.89 30.06
C ASN A 229 3.18 11.38 29.18
N THR A 230 4.15 10.72 29.80
CA THR A 230 5.39 10.27 29.18
C THR A 230 5.13 9.50 27.88
N LEU A 231 5.59 10.06 26.76
CA LEU A 231 5.71 9.34 25.50
C LEU A 231 6.88 8.36 25.62
N LYS A 232 6.76 7.18 25.01
CA LYS A 232 7.91 6.28 24.92
C LYS A 232 8.68 6.63 23.65
N VAL A 233 9.92 7.07 23.80
CA VAL A 233 10.82 7.35 22.67
C VAL A 233 11.93 6.30 22.66
N ILE A 234 12.07 5.59 21.56
CA ILE A 234 13.11 4.59 21.34
C ILE A 234 14.03 5.10 20.23
N PRO A 235 15.30 5.45 20.52
CA PRO A 235 16.24 5.83 19.50
C PRO A 235 16.64 4.61 18.67
N LYS A 236 16.66 4.77 17.34
CA LYS A 236 17.27 3.83 16.37
C LYS A 236 18.47 4.52 15.72
N SER A 237 19.24 3.77 14.93
CA SER A 237 20.43 4.29 14.22
C SER A 237 20.08 5.52 13.39
N GLU A 238 19.06 5.42 12.54
CA GLU A 238 18.67 6.46 11.57
C GLU A 238 17.31 7.12 11.85
N SER A 239 16.60 6.68 12.87
CA SER A 239 15.26 7.17 13.21
C SER A 239 15.00 7.20 14.72
N TYR A 240 13.88 7.79 15.10
CA TYR A 240 13.30 7.66 16.43
C TYR A 240 11.91 7.03 16.29
N GLU A 241 11.61 6.03 17.12
CA GLU A 241 10.25 5.50 17.24
C GLU A 241 9.59 6.13 18.46
N ILE A 242 8.49 6.86 18.24
CA ILE A 242 7.72 7.49 19.31
C ILE A 242 6.39 6.76 19.44
N THR A 243 6.05 6.36 20.65
CA THR A 243 4.83 5.63 20.97
C THR A 243 4.03 6.36 22.03
N LYS A 244 2.74 6.54 21.75
CA LYS A 244 1.72 6.96 22.73
C LYS A 244 0.77 5.82 23.00
N THR A 245 0.75 5.36 24.24
CA THR A 245 -0.16 4.32 24.71
C THR A 245 -1.51 4.91 25.10
N GLN A 246 -2.57 4.24 24.66
CA GLN A 246 -3.98 4.61 24.88
C GLN A 246 -4.77 3.50 25.58
N ASN A 247 -4.22 2.29 25.72
CA ASN A 247 -4.82 1.19 26.50
C ASN A 247 -6.28 0.86 26.15
N GLY A 248 -6.61 0.76 24.85
CA GLY A 248 -7.92 0.33 24.38
C GLY A 248 -9.00 1.41 24.40
N VAL A 249 -8.62 2.68 24.48
CA VAL A 249 -9.53 3.81 24.31
C VAL A 249 -10.13 3.77 22.90
N LYS A 250 -11.45 4.02 22.81
CA LYS A 250 -12.16 4.15 21.54
C LYS A 250 -11.78 5.46 20.88
N PHE A 251 -11.54 5.40 19.57
CA PHE A 251 -11.22 6.56 18.76
C PHE A 251 -12.16 6.60 17.56
N ASP A 252 -12.74 7.76 17.30
CA ASP A 252 -13.64 8.00 16.18
C ASP A 252 -12.88 8.34 14.89
N PHE A 253 -13.04 7.48 13.89
CA PHE A 253 -12.40 7.64 12.58
C PHE A 253 -13.37 8.01 11.46
N SER A 254 -14.54 8.55 11.80
CA SER A 254 -15.54 8.97 10.81
C SER A 254 -15.04 10.07 9.86
N ASP A 255 -14.16 10.96 10.35
CA ASP A 255 -13.45 11.93 9.50
C ASP A 255 -12.14 11.32 8.94
N ALA A 256 -11.89 11.55 7.65
CA ALA A 256 -10.66 11.17 6.98
C ALA A 256 -9.42 11.73 7.69
N ALA A 257 -9.48 12.95 8.21
CA ALA A 257 -8.39 13.59 8.96
C ALA A 257 -8.28 13.11 10.43
N SER A 258 -9.29 12.42 10.97
CA SER A 258 -9.26 11.94 12.36
C SER A 258 -8.04 11.07 12.64
N GLY A 259 -7.48 11.22 13.83
CA GLY A 259 -6.39 10.39 14.33
C GLY A 259 -5.45 11.15 15.24
N LEU A 260 -4.31 10.53 15.49
CA LEU A 260 -3.22 11.13 16.22
C LEU A 260 -2.08 11.50 15.27
N TYR A 261 -1.51 12.67 15.46
CA TYR A 261 -0.31 13.10 14.75
C TYR A 261 0.76 13.47 15.77
N PHE A 262 2.02 13.21 15.45
CA PHE A 262 3.14 13.64 16.28
C PHE A 262 3.70 14.93 15.74
N ILE A 263 4.02 15.87 16.64
CA ILE A 263 4.62 17.15 16.30
C ILE A 263 6.01 17.22 16.91
N LEU A 264 6.97 17.69 16.14
CA LEU A 264 8.27 18.13 16.64
C LEU A 264 8.40 19.62 16.44
N LYS A 265 8.73 20.35 17.50
CA LYS A 265 8.91 21.79 17.44
C LYS A 265 10.26 22.19 18.00
N SER A 266 11.03 22.91 17.20
CA SER A 266 12.20 23.67 17.65
C SER A 266 11.88 25.16 17.61
N ASP A 267 12.89 26.00 17.85
CA ASP A 267 12.73 27.46 17.78
C ASP A 267 12.51 27.97 16.35
N LYS A 268 12.93 27.18 15.35
CA LYS A 268 12.90 27.59 13.93
C LYS A 268 11.99 26.74 13.06
N ASN A 269 11.80 25.47 13.41
CA ASN A 269 11.12 24.50 12.56
C ASN A 269 10.03 23.78 13.33
N ILE A 270 8.98 23.44 12.60
CA ILE A 270 7.94 22.53 13.05
C ILE A 270 7.80 21.40 12.03
N TYR A 271 7.64 20.19 12.53
CA TYR A 271 7.44 18.99 11.72
C TYR A 271 6.23 18.24 12.24
N LEU A 272 5.44 17.73 11.30
CA LEU A 272 4.27 16.91 11.57
C LEU A 272 4.51 15.50 11.02
N TYR A 273 4.18 14.49 11.81
CA TYR A 273 4.35 13.08 11.47
C TYR A 273 3.04 12.31 11.61
N PRO A 274 2.74 11.41 10.67
CA PRO A 274 1.58 10.54 10.76
C PRO A 274 1.79 9.49 11.86
N SER A 275 0.73 8.86 12.32
CA SER A 275 0.85 7.74 13.25
C SER A 275 0.29 6.45 12.68
N HIS A 276 1.02 5.36 12.87
CA HIS A 276 0.50 4.02 12.73
C HIS A 276 -0.39 3.71 13.92
N ILE A 277 -1.56 3.13 13.63
CA ILE A 277 -2.52 2.70 14.63
C ILE A 277 -2.25 1.23 14.93
N LYS A 278 -2.07 0.90 16.21
CA LYS A 278 -2.09 -0.50 16.67
C LYS A 278 -3.43 -0.78 17.36
N PRO A 279 -4.40 -1.39 16.65
CA PRO A 279 -5.69 -1.75 17.23
C PRO A 279 -5.52 -2.83 18.31
N ARG A 280 -6.53 -2.97 19.16
CA ARG A 280 -6.60 -4.03 20.19
C ARG A 280 -6.90 -5.41 19.59
N GLY A 281 -5.99 -5.88 18.73
CA GLY A 281 -6.11 -7.10 17.95
C GLY A 281 -7.15 -7.03 16.83
N MET A 282 -7.20 -8.08 16.00
CA MET A 282 -8.14 -8.15 14.86
C MET A 282 -9.62 -8.13 15.27
N LYS A 283 -9.93 -8.55 16.49
CA LYS A 283 -11.31 -8.53 17.00
C LYS A 283 -11.90 -7.11 17.05
N ALA A 284 -11.08 -6.09 17.26
CA ALA A 284 -11.53 -4.70 17.32
C ALA A 284 -12.22 -4.24 16.02
N TYR A 285 -11.81 -4.79 14.87
CA TYR A 285 -12.41 -4.50 13.57
C TYR A 285 -13.75 -5.23 13.33
N LEU A 286 -14.06 -6.25 14.13
CA LEU A 286 -15.31 -6.99 14.05
C LEU A 286 -16.33 -6.53 15.11
N GLU A 287 -15.94 -5.62 15.99
CA GLU A 287 -16.85 -5.04 16.98
C GLU A 287 -17.85 -4.11 16.30
N ARG A 288 -19.09 -4.10 16.82
CA ARG A 288 -20.18 -3.25 16.32
C ARG A 288 -19.79 -1.77 16.27
N ASP A 289 -18.98 -1.32 17.23
CA ASP A 289 -18.49 0.06 17.32
C ASP A 289 -17.70 0.45 16.06
N PHE A 290 -16.86 -0.44 15.52
CA PHE A 290 -16.11 -0.16 14.30
C PHE A 290 -17.00 -0.29 13.07
N LEU A 291 -17.76 -1.39 12.96
CA LEU A 291 -18.52 -1.71 11.75
C LEU A 291 -19.66 -0.72 11.47
N ILE A 292 -20.23 -0.10 12.50
CA ILE A 292 -21.36 0.83 12.35
C ILE A 292 -20.95 2.27 12.60
N ASN A 293 -20.11 2.52 13.62
CA ASN A 293 -19.80 3.88 14.05
C ASN A 293 -18.38 4.33 13.66
N ASN A 294 -17.61 3.51 12.94
CA ASN A 294 -16.19 3.77 12.64
C ASN A 294 -15.33 4.07 13.88
N GLN A 295 -15.71 3.52 15.03
CA GLN A 295 -14.98 3.67 16.29
C GLN A 295 -14.14 2.44 16.59
N LEU A 296 -12.82 2.63 16.70
CA LEU A 296 -11.87 1.54 16.90
C LEU A 296 -11.20 1.65 18.27
N LYS A 297 -11.07 0.52 18.97
CA LYS A 297 -10.28 0.44 20.21
C LYS A 297 -8.79 0.36 19.89
N ILE A 298 -8.03 1.34 20.36
CA ILE A 298 -6.60 1.49 20.04
C ILE A 298 -5.76 1.23 21.27
N ASP A 299 -4.75 0.38 21.14
CA ASP A 299 -3.76 0.18 22.20
C ASP A 299 -2.68 1.26 22.15
N ASN A 300 -2.11 1.50 20.97
CA ASN A 300 -1.02 2.45 20.79
C ASN A 300 -1.11 3.20 19.46
N PHE A 301 -0.58 4.42 19.45
CA PHE A 301 -0.17 5.14 18.26
C PHE A 301 1.36 5.18 18.19
N THR A 302 1.94 4.87 17.04
CA THR A 302 3.40 4.89 16.84
C THR A 302 3.77 5.75 15.65
N ALA A 303 4.86 6.49 15.72
CA ALA A 303 5.42 7.20 14.57
C ALA A 303 6.91 6.92 14.47
N GLU A 304 7.37 6.74 13.23
CA GLU A 304 8.79 6.68 12.92
C GLU A 304 9.25 8.03 12.36
N ILE A 305 10.26 8.59 13.01
CA ILE A 305 10.80 9.90 12.70
C ILE A 305 12.20 9.70 12.18
N SER A 306 12.36 9.77 10.86
CA SER A 306 13.67 9.63 10.21
C SER A 306 14.52 10.89 10.38
N LYS A 307 15.78 10.70 10.81
CA LYS A 307 16.79 11.77 10.95
C LYS A 307 17.19 12.38 9.60
N LEU A 308 16.90 11.70 8.50
CA LEU A 308 17.20 12.20 7.14
C LEU A 308 16.36 13.42 6.77
N TYR A 309 15.17 13.58 7.34
CA TYR A 309 14.22 14.63 6.96
C TYR A 309 14.09 15.75 8.00
N ILE A 310 14.98 15.80 8.99
CA ILE A 310 14.97 16.80 10.07
C ILE A 310 16.33 17.48 10.14
N GLN A 311 16.32 18.80 10.27
CA GLN A 311 17.52 19.58 10.57
C GLN A 311 18.01 19.36 12.00
N SER A 312 19.32 19.39 12.23
CA SER A 312 19.90 19.23 13.55
C SER A 312 19.36 20.26 14.54
N GLY A 313 19.07 19.84 15.77
CA GLY A 313 18.61 20.73 16.83
C GLY A 313 17.83 20.02 17.94
N LYS A 314 17.39 20.83 18.91
CA LYS A 314 16.58 20.37 20.04
C LYS A 314 15.10 20.55 19.72
N TYR A 315 14.36 19.44 19.76
CA TYR A 315 12.95 19.40 19.43
C TYR A 315 12.13 18.97 20.63
N ARG A 316 11.12 19.76 20.99
CA ARG A 316 10.09 19.32 21.92
C ARG A 316 9.07 18.48 21.16
N VAL A 317 8.67 17.36 21.77
CA VAL A 317 7.68 16.44 21.19
C VAL A 317 6.29 16.78 21.70
N GLY A 318 5.32 16.80 20.79
CA GLY A 318 3.90 16.96 21.10
C GLY A 318 3.05 15.99 20.28
N VAL A 319 1.76 16.00 20.56
CA VAL A 319 0.75 15.26 19.80
C VAL A 319 -0.42 16.15 19.46
N ILE A 320 -1.00 15.94 18.27
CA ILE A 320 -2.31 16.48 17.89
C ILE A 320 -3.28 15.32 17.89
N VAL A 321 -4.40 15.48 18.58
CA VAL A 321 -5.55 14.59 18.47
C VAL A 321 -6.61 15.32 17.65
N VAL A 322 -7.01 14.71 16.54
CA VAL A 322 -8.10 15.16 15.69
C VAL A 322 -9.22 14.14 15.79
N GLU A 323 -10.36 14.54 16.36
CA GLU A 323 -11.51 13.66 16.56
C GLU A 323 -12.78 14.51 16.61
N ASN A 324 -13.83 14.13 15.88
CA ASN A 324 -15.14 14.82 15.89
C ASN A 324 -15.04 16.34 15.68
N ASN A 325 -14.23 16.78 14.72
CA ASN A 325 -13.89 18.19 14.44
C ASN A 325 -13.13 18.93 15.57
N ILE A 326 -12.89 18.28 16.71
CA ILE A 326 -12.09 18.82 17.80
C ILE A 326 -10.62 18.54 17.48
N LYS A 327 -9.81 19.58 17.58
CA LYS A 327 -8.35 19.50 17.41
C LYS A 327 -7.69 19.90 18.72
N LYS A 328 -7.00 18.96 19.36
CA LYS A 328 -6.33 19.18 20.64
C LYS A 328 -4.85 18.94 20.51
N ILE A 329 -4.06 19.97 20.81
CA ILE A 329 -2.60 19.87 20.91
C ILE A 329 -2.23 19.57 22.36
N SER A 330 -1.26 18.69 22.58
CA SER A 330 -0.71 18.43 23.90
C SER A 330 0.81 18.22 23.80
N TRP A 331 1.56 18.98 24.57
CA TRP A 331 3.02 18.95 24.55
C TRP A 331 3.58 18.04 25.65
N SER A 332 4.63 17.30 25.33
CA SER A 332 5.44 16.59 26.31
C SER A 332 6.51 17.50 26.90
N LYS A 333 7.00 17.14 28.08
CA LYS A 333 8.22 17.72 28.66
C LYS A 333 9.50 17.18 27.98
N GLN A 334 9.40 16.11 27.20
CA GLN A 334 10.54 15.49 26.53
C GLN A 334 11.12 16.37 25.41
N ILE A 335 12.45 16.40 25.35
CA ILE A 335 13.23 17.09 24.32
C ILE A 335 14.11 16.05 23.64
N LEU A 336 14.08 16.03 22.32
CA LEU A 336 14.94 15.20 21.47
C LEU A 336 16.06 16.07 20.93
N ASP A 337 17.30 15.67 21.17
CA ASP A 337 18.45 16.24 20.49
C ASP A 337 18.71 15.42 19.22
N ILE A 338 18.40 16.00 18.07
CA ILE A 338 18.49 15.34 16.77
C ILE A 338 19.72 15.86 16.05
N GLN A 339 20.59 14.93 15.64
CA GLN A 339 21.67 15.20 14.70
C GLN A 339 21.24 14.73 13.31
N ALA A 340 21.11 15.66 12.38
CA ALA A 340 20.75 15.38 11.00
C ALA A 340 21.85 14.54 10.34
N ILE A 341 21.43 13.61 9.50
CA ILE A 341 22.32 12.83 8.65
C ILE A 341 22.48 13.59 7.33
N GLU A 342 23.72 13.80 6.88
CA GLU A 342 23.96 14.46 5.59
C GLU A 342 23.38 13.62 4.44
N LYS A 343 22.52 14.26 3.63
CA LYS A 343 22.00 13.64 2.41
C LYS A 343 23.08 13.70 1.34
N ASN A 344 23.60 12.54 0.92
CA ASN A 344 24.26 12.43 -0.38
C ASN A 344 23.22 12.67 -1.47
N ARG A 345 23.12 13.92 -1.95
CA ARG A 345 22.22 14.25 -3.06
C ARG A 345 22.77 13.58 -4.33
N PRO A 346 22.00 12.72 -5.01
CA PRO A 346 22.40 12.25 -6.33
C PRO A 346 22.57 13.48 -7.24
N LYS A 347 23.66 13.55 -7.99
CA LYS A 347 23.81 14.56 -9.04
C LYS A 347 22.71 14.31 -10.08
N GLN A 348 21.67 15.14 -10.05
CA GLN A 348 20.66 15.18 -11.09
C GLN A 348 21.11 16.24 -12.11
N ASN A 349 21.17 15.88 -13.39
CA ASN A 349 21.56 16.79 -14.49
C ASN A 349 20.40 17.72 -14.90
N TRP A 350 19.47 18.01 -14.00
CA TRP A 350 18.35 18.92 -14.22
C TRP A 350 18.03 19.69 -12.95
#